data_AF-A0A9X7JV87-F1
#
_entry.id   AF-A0A9X7JV87-F1
#
_cell.length_a   1.000
_cell.length_b   1.000
_cell.length_c   1.000
_cell.angle_alpha   90.00
_cell.angle_beta   90.00
_cell.angle_gamma   90.00
#
_symmetry.space_group_name_H-M   'P 1'
#
loop_
_entity.id
_entity.type
_entity.pdbx_description
1 polymer ?
#
loop_
_entity_poly.entity_id
_entity_poly.type
_entity_poly.pdbx_seq_one_letter_code
_entity_poly.pdbx_strand_id
1 'polypeptide(L)'
;MGLVLFPGDDDVTSPDISWSYSGFNIFREWLAQAEGFTLSDMHGFGGDRSWSSVSTTLEPLLHHPDDDGPDLTPAECAAMLPRLEAVLGQQQHDGSDPVLQRRIDDLRQLATVMRFCLDKDVELVFG
;
A
#
# COMPACT_ATOMS: atom_id res chain seq x y z
N MET A 1 9.59 13.69 9.61
CA MET A 1 9.62 12.22 9.72
C MET A 1 8.56 11.69 8.78
N GLY A 2 8.89 10.65 8.03
CA GLY A 2 8.01 10.02 7.03
C GLY A 2 7.82 8.56 7.37
N LEU A 3 7.29 7.82 6.43
CA LEU A 3 7.12 6.37 6.50
C LEU A 3 7.96 5.73 5.40
N VAL A 4 8.68 4.67 5.72
CA VAL A 4 9.42 3.82 4.80
C VAL A 4 8.90 2.40 4.92
N LEU A 5 8.58 1.79 3.77
CA LEU A 5 8.27 0.38 3.66
C LEU A 5 9.47 -0.33 3.04
N PHE A 6 10.03 -1.31 3.75
CA PHE A 6 11.24 -2.01 3.34
C PHE A 6 11.24 -3.48 3.80
N PRO A 7 12.01 -4.37 3.16
CA PRO A 7 12.11 -5.76 3.58
C PRO A 7 12.85 -5.89 4.92
N GLY A 8 12.36 -6.74 5.81
CA GLY A 8 13.00 -7.08 7.10
C GLY A 8 14.20 -8.02 6.96
N ASP A 9 15.08 -7.79 5.97
CA ASP A 9 16.24 -8.64 5.67
C ASP A 9 17.59 -8.08 6.16
N ASP A 10 17.55 -6.96 6.89
CA ASP A 10 18.71 -6.20 7.37
C ASP A 10 19.67 -5.73 6.26
N ASP A 11 19.25 -5.74 4.99
CA ASP A 11 20.05 -5.31 3.84
C ASP A 11 19.65 -3.90 3.37
N VAL A 12 20.54 -2.94 3.59
CA VAL A 12 20.35 -1.53 3.18
C VAL A 12 20.36 -1.30 1.67
N THR A 13 20.65 -2.34 0.87
CA THR A 13 20.60 -2.29 -0.59
C THR A 13 19.29 -2.83 -1.17
N SER A 14 18.44 -3.40 -0.31
CA SER A 14 17.12 -3.88 -0.69
C SER A 14 16.21 -2.73 -1.13
N PRO A 15 15.26 -3.00 -2.05
CA PRO A 15 14.35 -1.97 -2.52
C PRO A 15 13.46 -1.49 -1.36
N ASP A 16 13.33 -0.18 -1.22
CA ASP A 16 12.42 0.46 -0.28
C ASP A 16 11.43 1.36 -1.00
N ILE A 17 10.46 1.90 -0.26
CA ILE A 17 9.64 3.01 -0.70
C ILE A 17 9.34 3.94 0.46
N SER A 18 9.48 5.24 0.22
CA SER A 18 9.32 6.27 1.24
C SER A 18 8.23 7.27 0.89
N TRP A 19 7.47 7.70 1.89
CA TRP A 19 6.52 8.81 1.80
C TRP A 19 6.65 9.76 3.00
N SER A 20 6.14 10.98 2.86
CA SER A 20 5.66 11.71 4.05
C SER A 20 4.39 11.03 4.58
N TYR A 21 4.07 11.15 5.86
CA TYR A 21 2.79 10.63 6.40
C TYR A 21 1.58 11.12 5.61
N SER A 22 1.55 12.42 5.27
CA SER A 22 0.51 12.98 4.40
C SER A 22 0.48 12.34 3.00
N GLY A 23 1.65 12.07 2.42
CA GLY A 23 1.77 11.44 1.11
C GLY A 23 1.30 9.99 1.13
N PHE A 24 1.59 9.26 2.20
CA PHE A 24 1.12 7.90 2.40
C PHE A 24 -0.40 7.86 2.60
N ASN A 25 -0.98 8.79 3.36
CA ASN A 25 -2.44 8.91 3.47
C ASN A 25 -3.10 9.19 2.12
N ILE A 26 -2.57 10.14 1.33
CA ILE A 26 -3.06 10.43 -0.03
C ILE A 26 -2.97 9.19 -0.93
N PHE A 27 -1.88 8.42 -0.82
CA PHE A 27 -1.72 7.17 -1.54
C PHE A 27 -2.79 6.15 -1.14
N ARG A 28 -3.06 5.98 0.17
CA ARG A 28 -4.12 5.08 0.66
C ARG A 28 -5.51 5.51 0.23
N GLU A 29 -5.81 6.80 0.24
CA GLU A 29 -7.09 7.34 -0.25
C GLU A 29 -7.29 7.01 -1.73
N TRP A 30 -6.27 7.25 -2.55
CA TRP A 30 -6.31 6.93 -3.97
C TRP A 30 -6.50 5.41 -4.20
N LEU A 31 -5.79 4.57 -3.45
CA LEU A 31 -5.90 3.12 -3.56
C LEU A 31 -7.29 2.62 -3.12
N ALA A 32 -7.85 3.16 -2.04
CA ALA A 32 -9.22 2.85 -1.61
C ALA A 32 -10.26 3.24 -2.68
N GLN A 33 -10.08 4.40 -3.33
CA GLN A 33 -10.95 4.80 -4.45
C GLN A 33 -10.86 3.82 -5.62
N ALA A 34 -9.66 3.31 -5.93
CA ALA A 34 -9.48 2.26 -6.93
C ALA A 34 -10.11 0.92 -6.52
N GLU A 35 -10.22 0.64 -5.22
CA GLU A 35 -11.01 -0.48 -4.67
C GLU A 35 -12.54 -0.21 -4.67
N GLY A 36 -12.97 1.02 -5.00
CA GLY A 36 -14.37 1.40 -5.09
C GLY A 36 -15.00 1.86 -3.76
N PHE A 37 -14.19 2.29 -2.79
CA PHE A 37 -14.69 2.90 -1.56
C PHE A 37 -13.89 4.14 -1.13
N THR A 38 -14.45 4.92 -0.22
CA THR A 38 -13.82 6.14 0.29
C THR A 38 -13.16 5.85 1.62
N LEU A 39 -11.85 6.09 1.73
CA LEU A 39 -11.10 5.82 2.95
C LEU A 39 -11.57 6.68 4.14
N SER A 40 -11.89 7.96 3.92
CA SER A 40 -12.34 8.87 4.98
C SER A 40 -13.68 8.49 5.61
N ASP A 41 -14.46 7.61 4.96
CA ASP A 41 -15.70 7.10 5.53
C ASP A 41 -15.44 5.96 6.54
N MET A 42 -14.25 5.35 6.48
CA MET A 42 -13.87 4.19 7.27
C MET A 42 -13.49 4.56 8.71
N HIS A 43 -13.79 3.65 9.62
CA HIS A 43 -13.36 3.75 11.01
C HIS A 43 -11.82 3.84 11.09
N GLY A 44 -11.32 4.83 11.83
CA GLY A 44 -9.88 5.16 11.92
C GLY A 44 -9.43 6.32 11.01
N PHE A 45 -10.24 6.69 10.01
CA PHE A 45 -9.89 7.71 9.00
C PHE A 45 -10.84 8.92 8.99
N GLY A 46 -11.67 9.06 10.02
CA GLY A 46 -12.61 10.17 10.21
C GLY A 46 -14.09 9.79 10.11
N GLY A 47 -14.40 8.57 9.66
CA GLY A 47 -15.77 8.07 9.56
C GLY A 47 -16.08 6.90 10.51
N ASP A 48 -17.29 6.36 10.37
CA ASP A 48 -17.84 5.30 11.22
C ASP A 48 -18.08 3.97 10.47
N ARG A 49 -17.76 3.90 9.17
CA ARG A 49 -17.96 2.69 8.37
C ARG A 49 -16.98 1.60 8.79
N SER A 50 -17.52 0.43 9.14
CA SER A 50 -16.69 -0.72 9.53
C SER A 50 -15.91 -1.29 8.35
N TRP A 51 -14.65 -1.69 8.59
CA TRP A 51 -13.82 -2.45 7.65
C TRP A 51 -14.45 -3.79 7.22
N SER A 52 -15.23 -4.42 8.10
CA SER A 52 -16.03 -5.61 7.74
C SER A 52 -17.07 -5.39 6.64
N SER A 53 -17.41 -4.13 6.31
CA SER A 53 -18.36 -3.77 5.26
C SER A 53 -17.74 -3.60 3.87
N VAL A 54 -16.41 -3.66 3.77
CA VAL A 54 -15.67 -3.65 2.50
C VAL A 54 -15.02 -5.02 2.32
N SER A 55 -14.99 -5.51 1.08
CA SER A 55 -14.31 -6.76 0.75
C SER A 55 -13.11 -6.40 -0.12
N THR A 56 -11.98 -6.14 0.52
CA THR A 56 -10.70 -5.85 -0.16
C THR A 56 -9.60 -6.71 0.45
N THR A 57 -8.73 -7.25 -0.41
CA THR A 57 -7.52 -7.94 0.06
C THR A 57 -6.45 -6.96 0.52
N LEU A 58 -6.61 -5.65 0.25
CA LEU A 58 -5.67 -4.60 0.60
C LEU A 58 -5.87 -4.03 2.01
N GLU A 59 -6.84 -4.55 2.78
CA GLU A 59 -7.11 -4.10 4.14
C GLU A 59 -5.86 -4.08 5.03
N PRO A 60 -4.96 -5.09 5.04
CA PRO A 60 -3.76 -5.06 5.87
C PRO A 60 -2.83 -3.88 5.59
N LEU A 61 -2.82 -3.36 4.34
CA LEU A 61 -2.05 -2.17 3.97
C LEU A 61 -2.82 -0.88 4.24
N LEU A 62 -4.12 -0.84 3.92
CA LEU A 62 -4.94 0.36 4.02
C LEU A 62 -5.25 0.73 5.47
N HIS A 63 -5.56 -0.27 6.31
CA HIS A 63 -5.88 -0.12 7.73
C HIS A 63 -4.68 -0.38 8.64
N HIS A 64 -3.45 -0.29 8.10
CA HIS A 64 -2.24 -0.39 8.90
C HIS A 64 -1.99 0.91 9.68
N PRO A 65 -1.59 0.83 10.97
CA PRO A 65 -1.03 1.97 11.69
C PRO A 65 0.22 2.53 10.99
N ASP A 66 0.40 3.85 10.93
CA ASP A 66 1.59 4.43 10.30
C ASP A 66 2.87 4.16 11.09
N ASP A 67 2.75 3.86 12.39
CA ASP A 67 3.85 3.61 13.31
C ASP A 67 3.44 2.52 14.32
N ASP A 68 4.42 1.76 14.83
CA ASP A 68 4.26 0.68 15.82
C ASP A 68 3.23 -0.43 15.45
N GLY A 69 2.89 -0.57 14.16
CA GLY A 69 2.03 -1.65 13.65
C GLY A 69 2.79 -2.96 13.40
N PRO A 70 2.11 -4.11 13.33
CA PRO A 70 2.77 -5.37 13.01
C PRO A 70 3.22 -5.42 11.54
N ASP A 71 4.45 -5.88 11.30
CA ASP A 71 4.96 -6.03 9.94
C ASP A 71 4.09 -6.96 9.08
N LEU A 72 4.01 -6.67 7.78
CA LEU A 72 3.20 -7.46 6.86
C LEU A 72 3.95 -8.73 6.47
N THR A 73 3.29 -9.86 6.66
CA THR A 73 3.88 -11.17 6.36
C THR A 73 4.06 -11.37 4.85
N PRO A 74 4.98 -12.26 4.42
CA PRO A 74 5.08 -12.67 3.01
C PRO A 74 3.76 -13.16 2.42
N ALA A 75 2.93 -13.84 3.23
CA ALA A 75 1.63 -14.34 2.82
C ALA A 75 0.62 -13.20 2.55
N GLU A 76 0.63 -12.14 3.35
CA GLU A 76 -0.19 -10.95 3.12
C GLU A 76 0.29 -10.18 1.88
N CYS A 77 1.60 -10.04 1.70
CA CYS A 77 2.19 -9.49 0.48
C CYS A 77 1.72 -10.28 -0.76
N ALA A 78 1.78 -11.62 -0.71
CA ALA A 78 1.31 -12.49 -1.78
C ALA A 78 -0.19 -12.35 -2.07
N ALA A 79 -1.02 -12.16 -1.04
CA ALA A 79 -2.46 -11.95 -1.19
C ALA A 79 -2.80 -10.58 -1.82
N MET A 80 -2.00 -9.55 -1.52
CA MET A 80 -2.22 -8.19 -2.02
C MET A 80 -1.68 -7.95 -3.43
N LEU A 81 -0.53 -8.55 -3.78
CA LEU A 81 0.15 -8.34 -5.07
C LEU A 81 -0.76 -8.44 -6.30
N PRO A 82 -1.59 -9.51 -6.47
CA PRO A 82 -2.48 -9.62 -7.63
C PRO A 82 -3.47 -8.46 -7.73
N ARG A 83 -3.90 -7.92 -6.58
CA ARG A 83 -4.86 -6.81 -6.55
C ARG A 83 -4.17 -5.49 -6.90
N LEU A 84 -2.97 -5.24 -6.38
CA LEU A 84 -2.16 -4.06 -6.74
C LEU A 84 -1.84 -4.04 -8.25
N GLU A 85 -1.49 -5.19 -8.83
CA GLU A 85 -1.25 -5.33 -10.28
C GLU A 85 -2.52 -5.08 -11.11
N ALA A 86 -3.68 -5.54 -10.64
CA ALA A 86 -4.96 -5.26 -11.29
C ALA A 86 -5.26 -3.75 -11.31
N VAL A 87 -5.04 -3.05 -10.20
CA VAL A 87 -5.19 -1.58 -10.12
C VAL A 87 -4.24 -0.89 -11.09
N LEU A 88 -2.96 -1.31 -11.17
CA LEU A 88 -2.00 -0.78 -12.14
C LEU A 88 -2.46 -0.95 -13.60
N GLY A 89 -3.02 -2.12 -13.95
CA GLY A 89 -3.52 -2.40 -15.29
C GLY A 89 -4.73 -1.53 -15.68
N GLN A 90 -5.61 -1.23 -14.72
CA GLN A 90 -6.76 -0.35 -14.92
C GLN A 90 -6.34 1.10 -15.18
N GLN A 91 -5.35 1.60 -14.43
CA GLN A 91 -4.96 3.02 -14.48
C GLN A 91 -4.05 3.40 -15.66
N GLN A 92 -3.41 2.42 -16.32
CA GLN A 92 -2.63 2.67 -17.55
C GLN A 92 -3.47 3.19 -18.72
N HIS A 93 -4.80 3.02 -18.69
CA HIS A 93 -5.70 3.44 -19.76
C HIS A 93 -6.15 4.92 -19.67
N ASP A 94 -6.00 5.59 -18.52
CA ASP A 94 -6.50 6.96 -18.26
C ASP A 94 -5.39 8.05 -18.26
N GLY A 95 -4.26 7.78 -18.93
CA GLY A 95 -2.98 8.46 -18.71
C GLY A 95 -2.84 9.91 -19.21
N SER A 96 -3.27 10.91 -18.44
CA SER A 96 -2.84 12.31 -18.65
C SER A 96 -2.65 13.17 -17.39
N ASP A 97 -2.94 12.66 -16.19
CA ASP A 97 -2.76 13.43 -14.94
C ASP A 97 -1.38 13.16 -14.28
N PRO A 98 -0.51 14.17 -14.14
CA PRO A 98 0.78 14.03 -13.45
C PRO A 98 0.65 13.60 -11.98
N VAL A 99 -0.43 13.98 -11.30
CA VAL A 99 -0.69 13.57 -9.91
C VAL A 99 -1.00 12.08 -9.86
N LEU A 100 -1.77 11.58 -10.82
CA LEU A 100 -2.07 10.16 -10.97
C LEU A 100 -0.80 9.35 -11.29
N GLN A 101 0.09 9.88 -12.15
CA GLN A 101 1.36 9.22 -12.46
C GLN A 101 2.19 8.97 -11.20
N ARG A 102 2.27 9.93 -10.28
CA ARG A 102 2.98 9.72 -9.01
C ARG A 102 2.40 8.58 -8.19
N ARG A 103 1.06 8.43 -8.15
CA ARG A 103 0.40 7.33 -7.43
C ARG A 103 0.66 5.97 -8.10
N ILE A 104 0.68 5.94 -9.43
CA ILE A 104 1.01 4.74 -10.21
C ILE A 104 2.47 4.32 -9.95
N ASP A 105 3.40 5.26 -9.93
CA ASP A 105 4.81 4.97 -9.67
C ASP A 105 5.02 4.47 -8.23
N ASP A 106 4.38 5.10 -7.26
CA ASP A 106 4.39 4.65 -5.86
C ASP A 106 3.81 3.22 -5.74
N LEU A 107 2.72 2.91 -6.46
CA LEU A 107 2.12 1.57 -6.48
C LEU A 107 3.04 0.52 -7.15
N ARG A 108 3.73 0.87 -8.24
CA ARG A 108 4.70 -0.02 -8.90
C ARG A 108 5.88 -0.34 -7.99
N GLN A 109 6.41 0.68 -7.31
CA GLN A 109 7.54 0.52 -6.42
C GLN A 109 7.12 -0.28 -5.18
N LEU A 110 5.94 -0.03 -4.60
CA LEU A 110 5.39 -0.87 -3.53
C LEU A 110 5.25 -2.34 -3.94
N ALA A 111 4.72 -2.62 -5.14
CA ALA A 111 4.62 -3.98 -5.65
C ALA A 111 6.01 -4.63 -5.83
N THR A 112 7.03 -3.85 -6.17
CA THR A 112 8.42 -4.33 -6.26
C THR A 112 8.96 -4.73 -4.90
N VAL A 113 8.74 -3.91 -3.86
CA VAL A 113 9.15 -4.23 -2.49
C VAL A 113 8.41 -5.46 -1.97
N MET A 114 7.09 -5.55 -2.16
CA MET A 114 6.30 -6.73 -1.76
C MET A 114 6.72 -8.01 -2.47
N ARG A 115 7.07 -7.93 -3.77
CA ARG A 115 7.61 -9.06 -4.53
C ARG A 115 8.94 -9.51 -3.96
N PHE A 116 9.82 -8.56 -3.62
CA PHE A 116 11.10 -8.87 -3.01
C PHE A 116 10.94 -9.55 -1.65
N CYS A 117 10.03 -9.05 -0.80
CA CYS A 117 9.69 -9.66 0.49
C CYS A 117 9.21 -11.11 0.31
N LEU A 118 8.36 -11.36 -0.69
CA LEU A 118 7.89 -12.70 -1.04
C LEU A 118 9.02 -13.61 -1.54
N ASP A 119 9.88 -13.12 -2.43
CA ASP A 119 10.99 -13.90 -3.00
C ASP A 119 12.05 -14.28 -1.95
N LYS A 120 12.23 -13.43 -0.94
CA LYS A 120 13.16 -13.63 0.18
C LYS A 120 12.55 -14.31 1.39
N ASP A 121 11.23 -14.47 1.41
CA ASP A 121 10.45 -14.96 2.55
C ASP A 121 10.70 -14.14 3.82
N VAL A 122 10.67 -12.81 3.68
CA VAL A 122 10.85 -11.84 4.77
C VAL A 122 9.65 -10.92 4.89
N GLU A 123 9.43 -10.38 6.09
CA GLU A 123 8.34 -9.46 6.37
C GLU A 123 8.59 -8.09 5.71
N LEU A 124 7.50 -7.37 5.41
CA LEU A 124 7.53 -5.99 4.97
C LEU A 124 7.34 -5.09 6.18
N VAL A 125 8.38 -4.32 6.50
CA VAL A 125 8.50 -3.51 7.71
C VAL A 125 8.02 -2.07 7.46
N PHE A 126 7.37 -1.49 8.45
CA PHE A 126 6.95 -0.07 8.47
C PHE A 126 7.87 0.71 9.43
N GLY A 127 8.69 1.63 8.92
CA GLY A 127 9.63 2.42 9.74
C GLY A 127 9.89 3.84 9.27
#